data_AF-A0A927XAZ0-F1
#
_entry.id   AF-A0A927XAZ0-F1
#
_cell.length_a   1.000
_cell.length_b   1.000
_cell.length_c   1.000
_cell.angle_alpha   90.00
_cell.angle_beta   90.00
_cell.angle_gamma   90.00
#
_symmetry.space_group_name_H-M   'P 1'
#
loop_
_entity.id
_entity.type
_entity.pdbx_description
1 polymer ?
#
loop_
_entity_poly.entity_id
_entity_poly.type
_entity_poly.pdbx_seq_one_letter_code
_entity_poly.pdbx_strand_id
1 'polypeptide(L)'
;MVNTRKYLLSKDNKTKELVVLDYNKLGGYEFNPKNSSNYIGVNVNKMVVIKPSFVEKVLKKKVKRKLDLYLQFIVGILDDEDTDPTNLRIVLNDIERYRRTIINKYQLYLDEKYVNLLLKKIDLLSHEIKMKLIYTRVPLEKQEENERRRGR
;
A
#
# COMPACT_ATOMS: atom_id res chain seq x y z
N MET A 1 -6.27 -21.10 30.76
CA MET A 1 -5.77 -21.92 29.63
C MET A 1 -6.67 -21.67 28.43
N VAL A 2 -6.20 -20.96 27.40
CA VAL A 2 -7.01 -20.66 26.20
C VAL A 2 -6.86 -21.81 25.21
N ASN A 3 -7.95 -22.52 24.98
CA ASN A 3 -8.01 -23.70 24.12
C ASN A 3 -8.05 -23.23 22.65
N THR A 4 -6.91 -23.22 21.97
CA THR A 4 -6.81 -22.82 20.55
C THR A 4 -7.34 -23.93 19.66
N ARG A 5 -8.65 -23.89 19.36
CA ARG A 5 -9.26 -24.78 18.38
C ARG A 5 -8.71 -24.45 16.99
N LYS A 6 -7.83 -25.32 16.47
CA LYS A 6 -7.31 -25.27 15.09
C LYS A 6 -8.25 -26.11 14.22
N TYR A 7 -8.90 -25.49 13.25
CA TYR A 7 -9.75 -26.20 12.29
C TYR A 7 -8.96 -26.48 11.01
N LEU A 8 -8.86 -27.75 10.64
CA LEU A 8 -8.25 -28.23 9.39
C LEU A 8 -9.38 -28.66 8.44
N LEU A 9 -9.65 -27.87 7.40
CA LEU A 9 -10.47 -28.31 6.27
C LEU A 9 -9.52 -28.69 5.12
N SER A 10 -9.20 -29.97 5.02
CA SER A 10 -8.53 -30.56 3.86
C SER A 10 -9.57 -31.33 3.05
N LYS A 11 -9.84 -30.91 1.82
CA LYS A 11 -10.62 -31.70 0.87
C LYS A 11 -9.64 -32.43 -0.05
N ASP A 12 -9.17 -33.56 0.41
CA ASP A 12 -8.46 -34.53 -0.42
C ASP A 12 -9.46 -35.62 -0.84
N ASN A 13 -9.79 -35.67 -2.14
CA ASN A 13 -10.70 -36.69 -2.68
C ASN A 13 -9.97 -38.01 -2.99
N LYS A 14 -8.66 -38.14 -2.72
CA LYS A 14 -7.87 -39.32 -3.10
C LYS A 14 -7.23 -40.05 -1.93
N THR A 15 -6.79 -39.36 -0.89
CA THR A 15 -6.04 -40.01 0.20
C THR A 15 -6.59 -39.59 1.56
N LYS A 16 -7.11 -40.56 2.33
CA LYS A 16 -7.68 -40.40 3.68
C LYS A 16 -6.59 -40.13 4.74
N GLU A 17 -5.54 -39.41 4.40
CA GLU A 17 -4.40 -39.18 5.28
C GLU A 17 -4.50 -37.81 5.98
N LEU A 18 -4.24 -37.82 7.29
CA LEU A 18 -4.14 -36.61 8.10
C LEU A 18 -2.80 -35.92 7.81
N VAL A 19 -2.81 -34.99 6.85
CA VAL A 19 -1.64 -34.16 6.55
C VAL A 19 -1.48 -33.09 7.64
N VAL A 20 -0.46 -33.24 8.50
CA VAL A 20 -0.04 -32.20 9.43
C VAL A 20 0.73 -31.13 8.66
N LEU A 21 0.09 -29.98 8.43
CA LEU A 21 0.73 -28.83 7.82
C LEU A 21 1.53 -28.06 8.88
N ASP A 22 2.86 -28.03 8.73
CA ASP A 22 3.73 -27.16 9.52
C ASP A 22 3.64 -25.72 8.99
N TYR A 23 2.76 -24.93 9.60
CA TYR A 23 2.53 -23.53 9.23
C TYR A 23 3.77 -22.64 9.33
N ASN A 24 4.78 -23.01 10.13
CA ASN A 24 6.02 -22.23 10.23
C ASN A 24 6.95 -22.46 9.04
N LYS A 25 6.76 -23.56 8.29
CA LYS A 25 7.53 -23.90 7.09
C LYS A 25 6.79 -23.59 5.79
N LEU A 26 5.52 -23.18 5.86
CA LEU A 26 4.75 -22.77 4.70
C LEU A 26 5.23 -21.41 4.20
N GLY A 27 6.19 -21.43 3.26
CA GLY A 27 6.52 -20.26 2.47
C GLY A 27 5.29 -19.72 1.74
N GLY A 28 5.07 -18.41 1.77
CA GLY A 28 3.89 -17.81 1.16
C GLY A 28 3.73 -16.34 1.52
N TYR A 29 2.76 -15.68 0.88
CA TYR A 29 2.42 -14.30 1.18
C TYR A 29 1.39 -14.24 2.30
N GLU A 30 1.81 -13.67 3.42
CA GLU A 30 0.99 -13.45 4.60
C GLU A 30 0.32 -12.06 4.57
N PHE A 31 -0.98 -12.00 4.86
CA PHE A 31 -1.68 -10.75 5.08
C PHE A 31 -2.89 -10.90 6.01
N ASN A 32 -3.31 -9.78 6.60
CA ASN A 32 -4.50 -9.71 7.43
C ASN A 32 -5.69 -9.30 6.55
N PRO A 33 -6.69 -10.17 6.35
CA PRO A 33 -7.87 -9.82 5.57
C PRO A 33 -8.71 -8.79 6.33
N LYS A 34 -9.47 -7.98 5.58
CA LYS A 34 -10.48 -7.10 6.16
C LYS A 34 -11.74 -7.91 6.41
N ASN A 35 -12.15 -8.05 7.67
CA ASN A 35 -13.37 -8.74 8.06
C ASN A 35 -14.60 -7.82 7.89
N SER A 36 -14.80 -7.30 6.66
CA SER A 36 -15.81 -6.27 6.37
C SER A 36 -17.18 -6.83 6.00
N SER A 37 -17.32 -8.15 5.84
CA SER A 37 -18.62 -8.79 5.71
C SER A 37 -19.26 -8.90 7.10
N ASN A 38 -20.54 -8.52 7.25
CA ASN A 38 -21.38 -8.73 8.44
C ASN A 38 -21.64 -10.22 8.75
N TYR A 39 -20.66 -11.08 8.48
CA TYR A 39 -20.72 -12.50 8.73
C TYR A 39 -20.31 -12.74 10.18
N ILE A 40 -21.28 -13.12 11.00
CA ILE A 40 -21.18 -13.24 12.46
C ILE A 40 -20.29 -14.44 12.89
N GLY A 41 -19.89 -15.31 11.95
CA GLY A 41 -19.27 -16.60 12.27
C GLY A 41 -17.75 -16.59 12.48
N VAL A 42 -16.97 -16.08 11.52
CA VAL A 42 -15.50 -16.27 11.50
C VAL A 42 -14.79 -14.96 11.22
N ASN A 43 -14.02 -14.51 12.20
CA ASN A 43 -13.09 -13.39 12.07
C ASN A 43 -11.69 -13.96 11.76
N VAL A 44 -11.17 -13.66 10.57
CA VAL A 44 -9.87 -14.17 10.13
C VAL A 44 -8.80 -13.13 10.48
N ASN A 45 -7.91 -13.49 11.40
CA ASN A 45 -6.82 -12.60 11.81
C ASN A 45 -5.65 -12.62 10.81
N LYS A 46 -5.38 -13.77 10.18
CA LYS A 46 -4.24 -13.99 9.30
C LYS A 46 -4.60 -14.97 8.18
N MET A 47 -4.19 -14.65 6.96
CA MET A 47 -4.30 -15.53 5.80
C MET A 47 -2.92 -15.67 5.13
N VAL A 48 -2.57 -16.89 4.74
CA VAL A 48 -1.32 -17.19 4.02
C VAL A 48 -1.67 -17.78 2.66
N VAL A 49 -1.15 -17.16 1.60
CA VAL A 49 -1.30 -17.65 0.23
C VAL A 49 0.02 -18.27 -0.23
N ILE A 50 -0.02 -19.55 -0.56
CA ILE A 50 1.17 -20.34 -0.91
C ILE A 50 1.37 -20.40 -2.43
N LYS A 51 0.28 -20.51 -3.20
CA LYS A 51 0.36 -20.66 -4.67
C LYS A 51 0.95 -19.40 -5.31
N PRO A 52 2.13 -19.44 -5.95
CA PRO A 52 2.82 -18.24 -6.45
C PRO A 52 1.99 -17.42 -7.43
N SER A 53 1.34 -18.07 -8.40
CA SER A 53 0.47 -17.40 -9.38
C SER A 53 -0.77 -16.75 -8.76
N PHE A 54 -1.19 -17.20 -7.57
CA PHE A 54 -2.27 -16.55 -6.83
C PHE A 54 -1.74 -15.39 -5.99
N VAL A 55 -0.57 -15.53 -5.35
CA VAL A 55 0.13 -14.43 -4.67
C VAL A 55 0.30 -13.23 -5.62
N GLU A 56 0.82 -13.48 -6.82
CA GLU A 56 1.05 -12.45 -7.82
C GLU A 56 -0.24 -11.69 -8.17
N LYS A 57 -1.34 -12.42 -8.40
CA LYS A 57 -2.66 -11.81 -8.70
C LYS A 57 -3.20 -10.98 -7.53
N VAL A 58 -3.07 -11.48 -6.30
CA VAL A 58 -3.48 -10.78 -5.08
C VAL A 58 -2.68 -9.49 -4.92
N LEU A 59 -1.36 -9.57 -5.07
CA LEU A 59 -0.46 -8.42 -5.00
C LEU A 59 -0.75 -7.40 -6.08
N LYS A 60 -0.87 -7.80 -7.35
CA LYS A 60 -1.22 -6.90 -8.47
C LYS A 60 -2.54 -6.17 -8.21
N LYS A 61 -3.57 -6.86 -7.70
CA LYS A 61 -4.86 -6.25 -7.33
C LYS A 61 -4.70 -5.24 -6.18
N LYS A 62 -3.90 -5.59 -5.16
CA LYS A 62 -3.62 -4.71 -4.01
C LYS A 62 -2.84 -3.47 -4.44
N VAL A 63 -1.85 -3.64 -5.31
CA VAL A 63 -1.03 -2.57 -5.87
C VAL A 63 -1.88 -1.61 -6.68
N LYS A 64 -2.71 -2.13 -7.59
CA LYS A 64 -3.62 -1.32 -8.40
C LYS A 64 -4.51 -0.42 -7.53
N ARG A 65 -5.21 -1.01 -6.55
CA ARG A 65 -6.06 -0.25 -5.62
C ARG A 65 -5.30 0.85 -4.87
N LYS A 66 -4.06 0.58 -4.45
CA LYS A 66 -3.27 1.56 -3.70
C LYS A 66 -2.78 2.70 -4.60
N LEU A 67 -2.37 2.39 -5.83
CA LEU A 67 -2.04 3.37 -6.86
C LEU A 67 -3.23 4.25 -7.23
N ASP A 68 -4.41 3.64 -7.45
CA ASP A 68 -5.63 4.37 -7.78
C ASP A 68 -6.00 5.38 -6.68
N LEU A 69 -5.83 5.00 -5.40
CA LEU A 69 -6.01 5.92 -4.27
C LEU A 69 -5.02 7.09 -4.27
N TYR A 70 -3.74 6.84 -4.57
CA TYR A 70 -2.75 7.92 -4.66
C TYR A 70 -3.04 8.85 -5.85
N LEU A 71 -3.48 8.30 -6.97
CA LEU A 71 -3.87 9.09 -8.15
C LEU A 71 -5.07 9.99 -7.83
N GLN A 72 -6.13 9.44 -7.23
CA GLN A 72 -7.30 10.23 -6.81
C GLN A 72 -6.92 11.36 -5.87
N PHE A 73 -6.01 11.08 -4.93
CA PHE A 73 -5.54 12.09 -4.00
C PHE A 73 -4.71 13.18 -4.68
N ILE A 74 -3.83 12.81 -5.62
CA ILE A 74 -3.04 13.79 -6.39
C ILE A 74 -3.93 14.64 -7.29
N VAL A 75 -4.92 14.05 -7.95
CA VAL A 75 -5.90 14.81 -8.75
C VAL A 75 -6.63 15.81 -7.85
N GLY A 76 -7.14 15.35 -6.70
CA GLY A 76 -7.82 16.22 -5.74
C GLY A 76 -6.92 17.36 -5.22
N ILE A 77 -5.64 17.09 -4.99
CA ILE A 77 -4.66 18.13 -4.66
C ILE A 77 -4.49 19.09 -5.83
N LEU A 78 -4.26 18.60 -7.05
CA LEU A 78 -3.89 19.44 -8.19
C LEU A 78 -4.99 20.46 -8.49
N ASP A 79 -6.25 20.04 -8.35
CA ASP A 79 -7.44 20.86 -8.56
C ASP A 79 -7.72 21.85 -7.42
N ASP A 80 -7.11 21.67 -6.24
CA ASP A 80 -7.28 22.53 -5.07
C ASP A 80 -6.12 23.54 -4.93
N GLU A 81 -6.43 24.83 -5.10
CA GLU A 81 -5.48 25.94 -5.00
C GLU A 81 -5.05 26.23 -3.55
N ASP A 82 -5.87 25.87 -2.55
CA ASP A 82 -5.62 26.12 -1.13
C ASP A 82 -5.03 24.91 -0.40
N THR A 83 -4.46 23.95 -1.14
CA THR A 83 -3.91 22.72 -0.55
C THR A 83 -2.82 23.03 0.48
N ASP A 84 -3.06 22.66 1.75
CA ASP A 84 -2.09 22.77 2.84
C ASP A 84 -0.77 22.02 2.53
N PRO A 85 0.39 22.70 2.50
CA PRO A 85 1.70 22.08 2.32
C PRO A 85 2.01 20.92 3.29
N THR A 86 1.39 20.92 4.48
CA THR A 86 1.52 19.85 5.47
C THR A 86 0.92 18.54 4.96
N ASN A 87 -0.25 18.60 4.33
CA ASN A 87 -0.93 17.43 3.76
C ASN A 87 -0.13 16.82 2.61
N LEU A 88 0.51 17.66 1.78
CA LEU A 88 1.42 17.21 0.72
C LEU A 88 2.60 16.41 1.27
N ARG A 89 3.22 16.87 2.37
CA ARG A 89 4.34 16.18 3.01
C ARG A 89 3.93 14.83 3.61
N ILE A 90 2.76 14.76 4.24
CA ILE A 90 2.22 13.51 4.79
C ILE A 90 2.09 12.47 3.68
N VAL A 91 1.53 12.86 2.53
CA VAL A 91 1.33 11.93 1.42
C VAL A 91 2.63 11.52 0.75
N LEU A 92 3.59 12.43 0.64
CA LEU A 92 4.93 12.08 0.15
C LEU A 92 5.59 11.00 1.04
N ASN A 93 5.47 11.14 2.37
CA ASN A 93 5.95 10.12 3.32
C ASN A 93 5.20 8.78 3.15
N ASP A 94 3.89 8.84 2.93
CA ASP A 94 3.06 7.64 2.70
C ASP A 94 3.46 6.90 1.42
N ILE A 95 3.76 7.64 0.34
CA ILE A 95 4.26 7.08 -0.92
C ILE A 95 5.64 6.44 -0.74
N GLU A 96 6.56 7.08 -0.02
CA GLU A 96 7.87 6.51 0.30
C GLU A 96 7.76 5.24 1.16
N ARG A 97 6.87 5.23 2.16
CA ARG A 97 6.58 4.00 2.93
C ARG A 97 6.08 2.88 2.03
N TYR A 98 5.26 3.21 1.04
CA TYR A 98 4.74 2.25 0.09
C TYR A 98 5.82 1.73 -0.88
N ARG A 99 6.71 2.60 -1.36
CA ARG A 99 7.91 2.22 -2.13
C ARG A 99 8.73 1.15 -1.40
N ARG A 100 9.04 1.39 -0.12
CA ARG A 100 9.77 0.42 0.73
C ARG A 100 9.03 -0.90 0.88
N THR A 101 7.70 -0.85 0.97
CA THR A 101 6.87 -2.07 1.04
C THR A 101 6.98 -2.91 -0.22
N ILE A 102 7.00 -2.26 -1.40
CA ILE A 102 7.16 -2.96 -2.68
C ILE A 102 8.52 -3.66 -2.75
N ILE A 103 9.60 -2.93 -2.46
CA ILE A 103 10.97 -3.45 -2.51
C ILE A 103 11.14 -4.61 -1.52
N ASN A 104 10.76 -4.42 -0.27
CA ASN A 104 11.06 -5.40 0.78
C ASN A 104 10.14 -6.62 0.77
N LYS A 105 8.88 -6.46 0.35
CA LYS A 105 7.87 -7.53 0.46
C LYS A 105 7.37 -8.04 -0.88
N TYR A 106 7.10 -7.16 -1.84
CA TYR A 106 6.41 -7.56 -3.08
C TYR A 106 7.36 -8.01 -4.17
N GLN A 107 8.60 -7.51 -4.18
CA GLN A 107 9.64 -7.91 -5.14
C GLN A 107 9.91 -9.41 -5.13
N LEU A 108 9.76 -10.08 -3.97
CA LEU A 108 9.92 -11.53 -3.82
C LEU A 108 8.90 -12.36 -4.64
N TYR A 109 7.77 -11.77 -5.03
CA TYR A 109 6.64 -12.48 -5.64
C TYR A 109 6.19 -11.89 -6.98
N LEU A 110 6.84 -10.82 -7.45
CA LEU A 110 6.47 -10.10 -8.66
C LEU A 110 7.64 -10.10 -9.65
N ASP A 111 7.32 -10.12 -10.94
CA ASP A 111 8.31 -9.97 -12.01
C ASP A 111 9.06 -8.64 -11.85
N GLU A 112 10.39 -8.69 -12.00
CA GLU A 112 11.29 -7.55 -11.97
C GLU A 112 10.84 -6.44 -12.93
N LYS A 113 10.40 -6.78 -14.15
CA LYS A 113 9.88 -5.79 -15.12
C LYS A 113 8.68 -5.04 -14.56
N TYR A 114 7.78 -5.75 -13.89
CA TYR A 114 6.59 -5.16 -13.28
C TYR A 114 6.95 -4.28 -12.08
N VAL A 115 7.89 -4.73 -11.23
CA VAL A 115 8.38 -3.95 -10.08
C VAL A 115 9.05 -2.66 -10.55
N ASN A 116 9.92 -2.73 -11.56
CA ASN A 116 10.58 -1.55 -12.12
C ASN A 116 9.58 -0.55 -12.71
N LEU A 117 8.56 -1.03 -13.43
CA LEU A 117 7.49 -0.16 -13.93
C LEU A 117 6.71 0.50 -12.79
N LEU A 118 6.41 -0.26 -11.72
CA LEU A 118 5.72 0.25 -10.55
C LEU A 118 6.52 1.33 -9.82
N LEU A 119 7.83 1.13 -9.64
CA LEU A 119 8.71 2.12 -9.03
C LEU A 119 8.77 3.40 -9.86
N LYS A 120 8.91 3.30 -11.19
CA LYS A 120 8.86 4.47 -12.09
C LYS A 120 7.56 5.26 -11.96
N LYS A 121 6.42 4.57 -11.84
CA LYS A 121 5.12 5.24 -11.61
C LYS A 121 5.10 5.98 -10.27
N ILE A 122 5.61 5.36 -9.21
CA ILE A 122 5.71 5.98 -7.89
C ILE A 122 6.65 7.20 -7.90
N ASP A 123 7.76 7.11 -8.63
CA ASP A 123 8.70 8.22 -8.79
C ASP A 123 8.04 9.41 -9.47
N LEU A 124 7.26 9.16 -10.53
CA LEU A 124 6.48 10.20 -11.22
C LEU A 124 5.47 10.87 -10.27
N LEU A 125 4.68 10.09 -9.53
CA LEU A 125 3.74 10.63 -8.55
C LEU A 125 4.44 11.47 -7.46
N SER A 126 5.58 11.00 -6.98
CA SER A 126 6.37 11.72 -5.98
C SER A 126 6.95 13.02 -6.53
N HIS A 127 7.32 13.04 -7.81
CA HIS A 127 7.83 14.23 -8.47
C HIS A 127 6.75 15.31 -8.58
N GLU A 128 5.55 14.96 -9.04
CA GLU A 128 4.42 15.90 -9.16
C GLU A 128 4.09 16.58 -7.82
N ILE A 129 4.01 15.82 -6.73
CA ILE A 129 3.76 16.37 -5.39
C ILE A 129 4.87 17.32 -4.96
N LYS A 130 6.14 16.97 -5.22
CA LYS A 130 7.28 17.84 -4.90
C LYS A 130 7.25 19.14 -5.70
N MET A 131 6.90 19.07 -6.99
CA MET A 131 6.77 20.25 -7.84
C MET A 131 5.69 21.19 -7.31
N LYS A 132 4.49 20.68 -6.99
CA LYS A 132 3.44 21.51 -6.41
C LYS A 132 3.87 22.16 -5.09
N LEU A 133 4.57 21.43 -4.22
CA LEU A 133 5.08 21.98 -2.95
C LEU A 133 6.08 23.14 -3.16
N ILE A 134 6.95 23.03 -4.17
CA ILE A 134 7.88 24.11 -4.54
C ILE A 134 7.09 25.33 -5.06
N TYR A 135 6.13 25.11 -5.97
CA TYR A 135 5.32 26.18 -6.52
C TYR A 135 4.45 26.89 -5.47
N THR A 136 3.97 26.21 -4.43
CA THR A 136 3.23 26.85 -3.33
C THR A 136 4.14 27.68 -2.43
N ARG A 137 5.41 27.29 -2.27
CA ARG A 137 6.36 27.96 -1.37
C ARG A 137 6.89 29.29 -1.93
N VAL A 138 7.19 29.36 -3.23
CA VAL A 138 7.79 30.55 -3.87
C VAL A 138 6.90 31.81 -3.79
N PRO A 139 5.56 31.74 -3.95
CA PRO A 139 4.66 32.87 -3.77
C PRO A 139 4.56 33.35 -2.31
N LEU A 140 4.52 32.44 -1.34
CA LEU A 140 4.43 32.76 0.09
C LEU A 140 5.64 33.58 0.56
N GLU A 141 6.85 33.17 0.18
CA GLU A 141 8.08 33.88 0.57
C GLU A 141 8.13 35.31 -0.02
N LYS A 142 7.59 35.52 -1.22
CA LYS A 142 7.47 36.86 -1.84
C LYS A 142 6.40 37.73 -1.17
N GLN A 143 5.30 37.15 -0.71
CA GLN A 143 4.25 37.87 0.01
C GLN A 143 4.75 38.33 1.38
N GLU A 144 5.39 37.43 2.15
CA GLU A 144 6.00 37.78 3.44
C GLU A 144 7.07 38.87 3.31
N GLU A 145 7.89 38.82 2.25
CA GLU A 145 8.91 39.85 2.01
C GLU A 145 8.29 41.22 1.69
N ASN A 146 7.22 41.25 0.89
CA ASN A 146 6.51 42.48 0.57
C ASN A 146 5.79 43.09 1.77
N GLU A 147 5.19 42.28 2.65
CA GLU A 147 4.57 42.75 3.89
C GLU A 147 5.61 43.35 4.85
N ARG A 148 6.78 42.71 5.00
CA ARG A 148 7.89 43.24 5.81
C ARG A 148 8.43 44.57 5.28
N ARG A 149 8.37 44.81 3.96
CA ARG A 149 8.76 46.08 3.33
C ARG A 149 7.70 47.18 3.47
N ARG A 150 6.43 46.83 3.63
CA ARG A 150 5.32 47.79 3.83
C ARG A 150 5.10 48.18 5.28
N GLY A 151 5.56 47.37 6.23
CA GLY A 151 5.50 47.64 7.66
C GLY A 151 6.69 48.43 8.23
N ARG A 152 7.54 49.03 7.37
CA ARG A 152 8.67 49.89 7.76
C ARG A 152 8.50 51.29 7.18
#